data_AF-A0A419K759-F1
#
_entry.id   AF-A0A419K759-F1
#
_cell.length_a   1.000
_cell.length_b   1.000
_cell.length_c   1.000
_cell.angle_alpha   90.00
_cell.angle_beta   90.00
_cell.angle_gamma   90.00
#
_symmetry.space_group_name_H-M   'P 1'
#
loop_
_entity.id
_entity.type
_entity.pdbx_description
1 polymer ?
#
loop_
_entity_poly.entity_id
_entity_poly.type
_entity_poly.pdbx_seq_one_letter_code
_entity_poly.pdbx_strand_id
1 'polypeptide(L)'
;MGDLITPYKLPTTRYQGSKSKIVEWIWEAVKKINFKSVLDAFGGTGIVGYFLKMKGKRVFYNDILKSNYYIGTALIENDAERLSKSDIDFLLQPNPDINYPTFIQDTFSDIYYTDDENRWLDMVIQNIENLDSFYKRTLAYYALFQSCIIKRPYNLFHRKNLYMRTSNVKRSFGNKATWDTPFEEHFLNFVNEANGCVFSNGKKNKALNLDVFDIEGDFDLVYIDTPYISREGVGVDYMEFYHFLEGIVNYQKWKDMIDYRSKHRRIKHNKPVWCDKNKIYTAFNKLFEKFQDASIVVSYRSDGIPSIESLKRILKRYKPVVREVRYGDYKYVLSNNSSEECLLLGLDESEG
;
A
#
# COMPACT_ATOMS: atom_id res chain seq x y z
N MET A 1 -30.92 -22.31 3.24
CA MET A 1 -29.99 -22.45 2.11
C MET A 1 -28.85 -21.50 2.41
N GLY A 2 -27.78 -22.00 3.03
CA GLY A 2 -26.65 -21.17 3.41
C GLY A 2 -25.81 -20.92 2.16
N ASP A 3 -25.68 -19.66 1.77
CA ASP A 3 -24.72 -19.27 0.75
C ASP A 3 -23.35 -19.81 1.18
N LEU A 4 -22.80 -20.67 0.34
CA LEU A 4 -21.41 -21.12 0.44
C LEU A 4 -20.55 -19.85 0.38
N ILE A 5 -20.08 -19.39 1.54
CA ILE A 5 -19.16 -18.27 1.67
C ILE A 5 -17.94 -18.65 0.85
N THR A 6 -17.86 -18.14 -0.37
CA THR A 6 -16.63 -18.23 -1.16
C THR A 6 -15.61 -17.44 -0.36
N PRO A 7 -14.48 -18.04 0.08
CA PRO A 7 -13.49 -17.29 0.84
C PRO A 7 -13.01 -16.15 -0.06
N TYR A 8 -13.30 -14.91 0.35
CA TYR A 8 -12.80 -13.72 -0.33
C TYR A 8 -11.28 -13.88 -0.44
N LYS A 9 -10.75 -13.81 -1.67
CA LYS A 9 -9.31 -13.96 -1.89
C LYS A 9 -8.63 -12.68 -1.41
N LEU A 10 -7.43 -12.84 -0.84
CA LEU A 10 -6.57 -11.71 -0.57
C LEU A 10 -6.19 -11.04 -1.90
N PRO A 11 -6.28 -9.69 -1.98
CA PRO A 11 -5.86 -8.97 -3.18
C PRO A 11 -4.37 -9.17 -3.41
N THR A 12 -3.98 -9.28 -4.68
CA THR A 12 -2.58 -9.49 -5.04
C THR A 12 -1.87 -8.14 -5.19
N THR A 13 -0.57 -8.14 -4.91
CA THR A 13 0.25 -6.96 -5.16
C THR A 13 1.73 -7.30 -5.25
N ARG A 14 2.47 -6.51 -6.04
CA ARG A 14 3.93 -6.51 -6.07
C ARG A 14 4.54 -5.27 -5.40
N TYR A 15 3.74 -4.53 -4.62
CA TYR A 15 4.20 -3.40 -3.83
C TYR A 15 5.20 -3.87 -2.76
N GLN A 16 6.37 -3.24 -2.75
CA GLN A 16 7.45 -3.49 -1.80
C GLN A 16 6.99 -3.30 -0.35
N GLY A 17 7.31 -4.28 0.50
CA GLY A 17 6.96 -4.27 1.92
C GLY A 17 5.57 -4.81 2.24
N SER A 18 4.79 -5.22 1.23
CA SER A 18 3.48 -5.85 1.44
C SER A 18 3.57 -7.07 2.36
N LYS A 19 2.64 -7.12 3.32
CA LYS A 19 2.54 -8.18 4.34
C LYS A 19 1.72 -9.39 3.90
N SER A 20 1.38 -9.51 2.61
CA SER A 20 0.55 -10.60 2.07
C SER A 20 1.04 -12.01 2.45
N LYS A 21 2.36 -12.22 2.48
CA LYS A 21 2.94 -13.52 2.85
C LYS A 21 2.86 -13.86 4.34
N ILE A 22 2.69 -12.86 5.21
CA ILE A 22 2.77 -13.04 6.66
C ILE A 22 1.49 -12.59 7.40
N VAL A 23 0.45 -12.18 6.68
CA VAL A 23 -0.78 -11.64 7.28
C VAL A 23 -1.52 -12.66 8.16
N GLU A 24 -1.49 -13.94 7.79
CA GLU A 24 -1.99 -15.04 8.64
C GLU A 24 -1.22 -15.11 9.96
N TRP A 25 0.11 -15.00 9.93
CA TRP A 25 0.93 -14.97 11.16
C TRP A 25 0.64 -13.75 12.03
N ILE A 26 0.48 -12.57 11.42
CA ILE A 26 0.07 -11.35 12.14
C ILE A 26 -1.27 -11.60 12.85
N TRP A 27 -2.25 -12.18 12.15
CA TRP A 27 -3.54 -12.51 12.75
C TRP A 27 -3.41 -13.51 13.90
N GLU A 28 -2.63 -14.57 13.74
CA GLU A 28 -2.40 -15.56 14.81
C GLU A 28 -1.81 -14.92 16.08
N ALA A 29 -0.96 -13.92 15.93
CA ALA A 29 -0.40 -13.17 17.06
C ALA A 29 -1.43 -12.26 17.75
N VAL A 30 -2.34 -11.64 17.01
CA VAL A 30 -3.27 -10.63 17.55
C VAL A 30 -4.66 -11.16 17.86
N LYS A 31 -5.08 -12.33 17.36
CA LYS A 31 -6.47 -12.82 17.47
C LYS A 31 -6.97 -13.04 18.90
N LYS A 32 -6.07 -13.16 19.86
CA LYS A 32 -6.39 -13.31 21.30
C LYS A 32 -6.64 -11.97 22.01
N ILE A 33 -6.21 -10.86 21.40
CA ILE A 33 -6.49 -9.50 21.90
C ILE A 33 -7.98 -9.23 21.68
N ASN A 34 -8.65 -8.59 22.65
CA ASN A 34 -10.08 -8.33 22.59
C ASN A 34 -10.37 -6.98 21.92
N PHE A 35 -10.33 -6.94 20.58
CA PHE A 35 -10.59 -5.72 19.81
C PHE A 35 -11.76 -5.88 18.83
N LYS A 36 -12.59 -4.85 18.69
CA LYS A 36 -13.68 -4.78 17.70
C LYS A 36 -13.35 -3.83 16.55
N SER A 37 -12.57 -2.79 16.84
CA SER A 37 -12.07 -1.79 15.92
C SER A 37 -10.55 -1.84 15.81
N VAL A 38 -10.02 -1.55 14.62
CA VAL A 38 -8.58 -1.50 14.39
C VAL A 38 -8.22 -0.33 13.47
N LEU A 39 -7.17 0.39 13.80
CA LEU A 39 -6.49 1.31 12.90
C LEU A 39 -5.28 0.62 12.26
N ASP A 40 -5.31 0.49 10.94
CA ASP A 40 -4.12 0.20 10.12
C ASP A 40 -3.45 1.54 9.78
N ALA A 41 -2.50 1.97 10.61
CA ALA A 41 -2.01 3.35 10.65
C ALA A 41 -1.12 3.74 9.46
N PHE A 42 -0.45 2.74 8.85
CA PHE A 42 0.46 2.86 7.71
C PHE A 42 0.10 1.79 6.67
N GLY A 43 -1.10 1.92 6.12
CA GLY A 43 -1.78 0.80 5.49
C GLY A 43 -1.16 0.32 4.18
N GLY A 44 -0.40 1.15 3.45
CA GLY A 44 0.24 0.75 2.19
C GLY A 44 -0.79 0.21 1.21
N THR A 45 -0.64 -1.04 0.76
CA THR A 45 -1.62 -1.70 -0.11
C THR A 45 -2.88 -2.23 0.60
N GLY A 46 -3.03 -1.94 1.89
CA GLY A 46 -4.21 -2.29 2.69
C GLY A 46 -4.40 -3.78 2.97
N ILE A 47 -3.36 -4.61 2.79
CA ILE A 47 -3.48 -6.07 2.96
C ILE A 47 -3.86 -6.44 4.40
N VAL A 48 -3.23 -5.81 5.39
CA VAL A 48 -3.50 -6.10 6.80
C VAL A 48 -4.90 -5.63 7.17
N GLY A 49 -5.23 -4.37 6.87
CA GLY A 49 -6.59 -3.84 7.04
C GLY A 49 -7.66 -4.68 6.34
N TYR A 50 -7.48 -5.06 5.08
CA TYR A 50 -8.42 -5.89 4.33
C TYR A 50 -8.60 -7.28 4.97
N PHE A 51 -7.50 -7.91 5.41
CA PHE A 51 -7.58 -9.20 6.10
C PHE A 51 -8.33 -9.08 7.43
N LEU A 52 -8.11 -7.99 8.19
CA LEU A 52 -8.85 -7.74 9.44
C LEU A 52 -10.34 -7.45 9.17
N LYS A 53 -10.69 -6.80 8.05
CA LYS A 53 -12.07 -6.66 7.57
C LYS A 53 -12.69 -8.04 7.32
N MET A 54 -11.97 -8.97 6.68
CA MET A 54 -12.40 -10.36 6.48
C MET A 54 -12.60 -11.11 7.80
N LYS A 55 -11.85 -10.78 8.86
CA LYS A 55 -12.03 -11.32 10.21
C LYS A 55 -13.16 -10.61 11.00
N GLY A 56 -13.98 -9.80 10.34
CA GLY A 56 -15.18 -9.16 10.92
C GLY A 56 -14.89 -7.93 11.78
N LYS A 57 -13.66 -7.39 11.74
CA LYS A 57 -13.27 -6.19 12.50
C LYS A 57 -13.76 -4.94 11.77
N ARG A 58 -14.07 -3.89 12.55
CA ARG A 58 -14.26 -2.55 11.98
C ARG A 58 -12.88 -1.95 11.71
N VAL A 59 -12.59 -1.67 10.45
CA VAL A 59 -11.26 -1.23 10.04
C VAL A 59 -11.27 0.25 9.72
N PHE A 60 -10.34 0.97 10.33
CA PHE A 60 -9.90 2.29 9.93
C PHE A 60 -8.56 2.10 9.23
N TYR A 61 -8.50 2.42 7.94
CA TYR A 61 -7.29 2.37 7.16
C TYR A 61 -6.73 3.80 7.06
N ASN A 62 -5.42 3.98 7.17
CA ASN A 62 -4.77 5.26 6.91
C ASN A 62 -3.49 5.07 6.09
N ASP A 63 -3.24 5.99 5.14
CA ASP A 63 -1.92 6.17 4.54
C ASP A 63 -1.72 7.63 4.15
N ILE A 64 -0.47 8.10 4.17
CA ILE A 64 -0.13 9.48 3.77
C ILE A 64 -0.16 9.66 2.25
N LEU A 65 0.11 8.60 1.48
CA LEU A 65 0.04 8.65 0.02
C LEU A 65 -1.42 8.54 -0.44
N LYS A 66 -1.85 9.47 -1.28
CA LYS A 66 -3.22 9.51 -1.81
C LYS A 66 -3.49 8.29 -2.68
N SER A 67 -2.49 7.79 -3.40
CA SER A 67 -2.62 6.54 -4.17
C SER A 67 -2.98 5.35 -3.26
N ASN A 68 -2.37 5.26 -2.07
CA ASN A 68 -2.64 4.21 -1.10
C ASN A 68 -4.02 4.41 -0.44
N TYR A 69 -4.41 5.64 -0.12
CA TYR A 69 -5.77 5.98 0.29
C TYR A 69 -6.83 5.49 -0.70
N TYR A 70 -6.62 5.64 -2.01
CA TYR A 70 -7.55 5.10 -3.01
C TYR A 70 -7.61 3.57 -2.98
N ILE A 71 -6.50 2.87 -2.73
CA ILE A 71 -6.49 1.42 -2.52
C ILE A 71 -7.32 1.03 -1.28
N GLY A 72 -7.08 1.70 -0.14
CA GLY A 72 -7.84 1.47 1.09
C GLY A 72 -9.34 1.77 0.92
N THR A 73 -9.67 2.82 0.19
CA THR A 73 -11.06 3.17 -0.14
C THR A 73 -11.72 2.07 -0.98
N ALA A 74 -11.03 1.61 -2.03
CA ALA A 74 -11.55 0.63 -2.97
C ALA A 74 -11.78 -0.76 -2.35
N LEU A 75 -10.90 -1.20 -1.45
CA LEU A 75 -10.90 -2.57 -0.93
C LEU A 75 -11.50 -2.68 0.48
N ILE A 76 -11.33 -1.64 1.31
CA ILE A 76 -11.70 -1.69 2.74
C ILE A 76 -12.97 -0.87 3.01
N GLU A 77 -13.02 0.39 2.58
CA GLU A 77 -14.19 1.25 2.82
C GLU A 77 -15.39 0.88 1.94
N ASN A 78 -15.15 0.54 0.67
CA ASN A 78 -16.19 0.13 -0.26
C ASN A 78 -16.79 -1.22 0.14
N ASP A 79 -18.10 -1.22 0.33
CA ASP A 79 -18.86 -2.38 0.78
C ASP A 79 -19.61 -3.11 -0.35
N ALA A 80 -19.88 -2.44 -1.47
CA ALA A 80 -20.83 -2.95 -2.46
C ALA A 80 -20.57 -2.53 -3.91
N GLU A 81 -19.99 -1.35 -4.15
CA GLU A 81 -19.86 -0.81 -5.51
C GLU A 81 -18.86 -1.61 -6.31
N ARG A 82 -19.18 -1.89 -7.57
CA ARG A 82 -18.36 -2.68 -8.49
C ARG A 82 -18.34 -2.01 -9.86
N LEU A 83 -17.26 -2.22 -10.60
CA LEU A 83 -17.19 -1.84 -12.01
C LEU A 83 -18.03 -2.83 -12.82
N SER A 84 -19.12 -2.33 -13.40
CA SER A 84 -19.96 -3.06 -14.34
C SER A 84 -19.27 -3.20 -15.70
N LYS A 85 -19.84 -4.04 -16.57
CA LYS A 85 -19.33 -4.19 -17.93
C LYS A 85 -19.33 -2.86 -18.70
N SER A 86 -20.38 -2.04 -18.58
CA SER A 86 -20.44 -0.74 -19.24
C SER A 86 -19.39 0.23 -18.70
N ASP A 87 -19.08 0.18 -17.39
CA ASP A 87 -17.99 1.00 -16.83
C ASP A 87 -16.65 0.57 -17.45
N ILE A 88 -16.41 -0.74 -17.58
CA ILE A 88 -15.18 -1.29 -18.18
C ILE A 88 -15.05 -0.90 -19.66
N ASP A 89 -16.12 -1.07 -20.43
CA ASP A 89 -16.13 -0.73 -21.85
C ASP A 89 -15.85 0.77 -22.06
N PHE A 90 -16.42 1.63 -21.20
CA PHE A 90 -16.13 3.07 -21.20
C PHE A 90 -14.67 3.38 -20.83
N LEU A 91 -14.12 2.73 -19.80
CA LEU A 91 -12.75 2.96 -19.34
C LEU A 91 -11.70 2.64 -20.41
N LEU A 92 -11.96 1.61 -21.23
CA LEU A 92 -11.00 1.07 -22.19
C LEU A 92 -11.03 1.74 -23.57
N GLN A 93 -11.94 2.69 -23.81
CA GLN A 93 -12.10 3.32 -25.12
C GLN A 93 -12.02 4.86 -25.02
N PRO A 94 -11.46 5.53 -26.03
CA PRO A 94 -11.56 6.99 -26.11
C PRO A 94 -13.01 7.39 -26.38
N ASN A 95 -13.44 8.48 -25.76
CA ASN A 95 -14.74 9.09 -25.92
C ASN A 95 -14.58 10.46 -26.60
N PRO A 96 -15.32 10.75 -27.69
CA PRO A 96 -15.21 12.03 -28.42
C PRO A 96 -15.52 13.27 -27.57
N ASP A 97 -16.29 13.11 -26.48
CA ASP A 97 -16.68 14.22 -25.60
C ASP A 97 -15.66 14.50 -24.50
N ILE A 98 -14.60 13.70 -24.39
CA ILE A 98 -13.54 13.84 -23.38
C ILE A 98 -12.27 14.38 -24.04
N ASN A 99 -11.72 15.45 -23.47
CA ASN A 99 -10.40 15.92 -23.87
C ASN A 99 -9.31 15.03 -23.23
N TYR A 100 -8.45 14.45 -24.06
CA TYR A 100 -7.33 13.61 -23.62
C TYR A 100 -6.00 14.37 -23.73
N PRO A 101 -5.51 14.99 -22.65
CA PRO A 101 -4.19 15.61 -22.62
C PRO A 101 -3.09 14.57 -22.78
N THR A 102 -1.94 14.96 -23.30
CA THR A 102 -0.77 14.09 -23.55
C THR A 102 0.32 14.23 -22.47
N PHE A 103 -0.05 14.59 -21.24
CA PHE A 103 0.92 15.00 -20.24
C PHE A 103 1.92 13.89 -19.88
N ILE A 104 1.45 12.65 -19.70
CA ILE A 104 2.33 11.51 -19.39
C ILE A 104 3.21 11.22 -20.60
N GLN A 105 2.63 11.19 -21.79
CA GLN A 105 3.37 11.00 -23.05
C GLN A 105 4.51 12.01 -23.20
N ASP A 106 4.23 13.29 -22.99
CA ASP A 106 5.19 14.38 -23.21
C ASP A 106 6.24 14.46 -22.10
N THR A 107 5.88 14.10 -20.86
CA THR A 107 6.75 14.29 -19.68
C THR A 107 7.62 13.08 -19.36
N PHE A 108 7.11 11.87 -19.60
CA PHE A 108 7.71 10.60 -19.16
C PHE A 108 8.18 9.69 -20.29
N SER A 109 8.31 10.22 -21.53
CA SER A 109 8.92 9.49 -22.65
C SER A 109 10.31 8.95 -22.29
N ASP A 110 10.56 7.69 -22.67
CA ASP A 110 11.77 6.91 -22.35
C ASP A 110 12.05 6.70 -20.85
N ILE A 111 11.08 6.96 -19.95
CA ILE A 111 11.31 6.80 -18.50
C ILE A 111 10.78 5.48 -17.96
N TYR A 112 9.46 5.30 -18.04
CA TYR A 112 8.76 4.22 -17.34
C TYR A 112 8.13 3.19 -18.25
N TYR A 113 7.48 3.68 -19.29
CA TYR A 113 6.66 2.92 -20.24
C TYR A 113 6.94 3.41 -21.67
N THR A 114 6.53 2.63 -22.67
CA THR A 114 6.65 3.02 -24.08
C THR A 114 5.72 4.19 -24.41
N ASP A 115 5.91 4.84 -25.55
CA ASP A 115 5.09 6.00 -25.92
C ASP A 115 3.60 5.63 -26.11
N ASP A 116 3.30 4.45 -26.67
CA ASP A 116 1.92 3.95 -26.78
C ASP A 116 1.31 3.64 -25.41
N GLU A 117 2.10 3.09 -24.48
CA GLU A 117 1.65 2.85 -23.12
C GLU A 117 1.40 4.17 -22.37
N ASN A 118 2.25 5.19 -22.55
CA ASN A 118 2.05 6.51 -21.97
C ASN A 118 0.77 7.18 -22.51
N ARG A 119 0.51 7.09 -23.82
CA ARG A 119 -0.73 7.61 -24.43
C ARG A 119 -1.97 6.91 -23.86
N TRP A 120 -1.89 5.59 -23.69
CA TRP A 120 -2.97 4.83 -23.08
C TRP A 120 -3.23 5.24 -21.62
N LEU A 121 -2.16 5.49 -20.85
CA LEU A 121 -2.27 5.98 -19.47
C LEU A 121 -2.96 7.36 -19.41
N ASP A 122 -2.58 8.28 -20.28
CA ASP A 122 -3.23 9.59 -20.39
C ASP A 122 -4.75 9.46 -20.65
N MET A 123 -5.13 8.58 -21.58
CA MET A 123 -6.53 8.30 -21.90
C MET A 123 -7.29 7.70 -20.71
N VAL A 124 -6.82 6.57 -20.18
CA VAL A 124 -7.56 5.82 -19.15
C VAL A 124 -7.74 6.64 -17.87
N ILE A 125 -6.77 7.49 -17.51
CA ILE A 125 -6.89 8.36 -16.33
C ILE A 125 -8.03 9.36 -16.50
N GLN A 126 -8.19 9.98 -17.68
CA GLN A 126 -9.34 10.87 -17.91
C GLN A 126 -10.66 10.10 -17.88
N ASN A 127 -10.70 8.89 -18.44
CA ASN A 127 -11.90 8.06 -18.36
C ASN A 127 -12.25 7.73 -16.90
N ILE A 128 -11.26 7.37 -16.07
CA ILE A 128 -11.47 7.13 -14.64
C ILE A 128 -12.06 8.39 -13.99
N GLU A 129 -11.48 9.57 -14.21
CA GLU A 129 -12.00 10.80 -13.60
C GLU A 129 -13.42 11.18 -14.02
N ASN A 130 -13.89 10.67 -15.16
CA ASN A 130 -15.26 10.87 -15.66
C ASN A 130 -16.26 9.80 -15.18
N LEU A 131 -15.87 8.88 -14.30
CA LEU A 131 -16.84 8.02 -13.62
C LEU A 131 -17.51 8.77 -12.46
N ASP A 132 -18.84 8.74 -12.42
CA ASP A 132 -19.63 9.46 -11.40
C ASP A 132 -19.37 8.96 -9.97
N SER A 133 -19.28 7.63 -9.79
CA SER A 133 -19.11 7.02 -8.46
C SER A 133 -17.66 7.10 -7.99
N PHE A 134 -17.45 7.73 -6.84
CA PHE A 134 -16.14 7.79 -6.19
C PHE A 134 -15.55 6.40 -5.92
N TYR A 135 -16.38 5.45 -5.48
CA TYR A 135 -15.91 4.07 -5.24
C TYR A 135 -15.51 3.37 -6.54
N LYS A 136 -16.28 3.52 -7.62
CA LYS A 136 -15.89 3.01 -8.94
C LYS A 136 -14.58 3.61 -9.44
N ARG A 137 -14.38 4.92 -9.23
CA ARG A 137 -13.09 5.58 -9.52
C ARG A 137 -11.94 4.94 -8.76
N THR A 138 -12.10 4.74 -7.45
CA THR A 138 -11.05 4.14 -6.62
C THR A 138 -10.75 2.68 -7.01
N LEU A 139 -11.74 1.89 -7.43
CA LEU A 139 -11.55 0.55 -7.97
C LEU A 139 -10.76 0.56 -9.28
N ALA A 140 -11.12 1.46 -10.20
CA ALA A 140 -10.42 1.60 -11.47
C ALA A 140 -8.97 2.08 -11.25
N TYR A 141 -8.76 3.01 -10.31
CA TYR A 141 -7.42 3.44 -9.90
C TYR A 141 -6.61 2.32 -9.25
N TYR A 142 -7.19 1.51 -8.38
CA TYR A 142 -6.53 0.32 -7.84
C TYR A 142 -6.04 -0.60 -8.96
N ALA A 143 -6.90 -0.89 -9.95
CA ALA A 143 -6.52 -1.72 -11.09
C ALA A 143 -5.39 -1.09 -11.91
N LEU A 144 -5.47 0.22 -12.18
CA LEU A 144 -4.42 0.97 -12.87
C LEU A 144 -3.10 0.92 -12.12
N PHE A 145 -3.10 1.11 -10.80
CA PHE A 145 -1.89 1.08 -9.99
C PHE A 145 -1.21 -0.28 -10.03
N GLN A 146 -1.96 -1.36 -9.87
CA GLN A 146 -1.38 -2.70 -9.94
C GLN A 146 -0.82 -2.98 -11.35
N SER A 147 -1.53 -2.62 -12.43
CA SER A 147 -1.01 -2.71 -13.81
C SER A 147 0.29 -1.94 -14.00
N CYS A 148 0.34 -0.71 -13.49
CA CYS A 148 1.52 0.12 -13.52
C CYS A 148 2.68 -0.55 -12.77
N ILE A 149 2.47 -1.01 -11.53
CA ILE A 149 3.49 -1.64 -10.69
C ILE A 149 4.08 -2.88 -11.37
N ILE A 150 3.25 -3.82 -11.85
CA ILE A 150 3.76 -5.10 -12.37
C ILE A 150 4.53 -4.96 -13.69
N LYS A 151 4.23 -3.91 -14.47
CA LYS A 151 4.94 -3.61 -15.73
C LYS A 151 6.28 -2.91 -15.51
N ARG A 152 6.61 -2.50 -14.29
CA ARG A 152 7.89 -1.82 -13.98
C ARG A 152 8.98 -2.82 -13.65
N PRO A 153 10.22 -2.62 -14.15
CA PRO A 153 11.37 -3.32 -13.61
C PRO A 153 11.49 -3.04 -12.11
N TYR A 154 11.67 -4.11 -11.32
CA TYR A 154 11.67 -4.09 -9.85
C TYR A 154 10.37 -3.62 -9.18
N ASN A 155 9.30 -3.36 -9.96
CA ASN A 155 8.02 -2.85 -9.47
C ASN A 155 8.07 -1.45 -8.81
N LEU A 156 9.05 -0.61 -9.18
CA LEU A 156 9.30 0.70 -8.55
C LEU A 156 9.53 1.84 -9.57
N PHE A 157 9.30 3.07 -9.14
CA PHE A 157 9.39 4.29 -9.98
C PHE A 157 10.59 5.19 -9.67
N HIS A 158 11.50 4.75 -8.80
CA HIS A 158 12.69 5.50 -8.37
C HIS A 158 13.84 5.58 -9.40
N ARG A 159 13.67 5.05 -10.63
CA ARG A 159 14.71 5.02 -11.68
C ARG A 159 14.13 5.13 -13.09
N LYS A 160 14.86 5.83 -13.97
CA LYS A 160 14.71 5.79 -15.43
C LYS A 160 15.33 4.48 -15.95
N ASN A 161 14.51 3.47 -16.19
CA ASN A 161 15.00 2.13 -16.53
C ASN A 161 14.12 1.36 -17.54
N LEU A 162 13.34 2.08 -18.36
CA LEU A 162 12.57 1.47 -19.45
C LEU A 162 13.44 0.57 -20.35
N TYR A 163 14.71 0.94 -20.56
CA TYR A 163 15.67 0.14 -21.32
C TYR A 163 15.75 -1.33 -20.85
N MET A 164 15.50 -1.63 -19.57
CA MET A 164 15.50 -3.00 -19.06
C MET A 164 14.39 -3.87 -19.67
N ARG A 165 13.31 -3.26 -20.19
CA ARG A 165 12.22 -3.94 -20.89
C ARG A 165 12.55 -4.09 -22.37
N THR A 166 13.12 -3.06 -23.00
CA THR A 166 13.33 -2.98 -24.46
C THR A 166 14.66 -3.57 -24.94
N SER A 167 15.67 -3.71 -24.09
CA SER A 167 16.99 -4.23 -24.49
C SER A 167 16.92 -5.70 -24.95
N ASN A 168 17.53 -6.01 -26.09
CA ASN A 168 17.57 -7.35 -26.66
C ASN A 168 18.63 -8.23 -25.98
N VAL A 169 18.36 -8.64 -24.74
CA VAL A 169 19.21 -9.56 -23.95
C VAL A 169 18.49 -10.89 -23.73
N LYS A 170 19.21 -12.01 -23.72
CA LYS A 170 18.66 -13.32 -23.32
C LYS A 170 18.24 -13.23 -21.86
N ARG A 171 16.93 -13.30 -21.60
CA ARG A 171 16.38 -13.28 -20.24
C ARG A 171 15.93 -14.69 -19.88
N SER A 172 16.40 -15.18 -18.75
CA SER A 172 15.69 -16.22 -18.00
C SER A 172 14.59 -15.51 -17.18
N PHE A 173 13.41 -16.12 -17.09
CA PHE A 173 12.28 -15.77 -16.21
C PHE A 173 11.16 -14.83 -16.71
N GLY A 174 9.94 -15.13 -16.22
CA GLY A 174 8.61 -14.67 -16.67
C GLY A 174 8.26 -13.18 -16.54
N ASN A 175 9.21 -12.31 -16.17
CA ASN A 175 8.97 -10.87 -16.14
C ASN A 175 8.74 -10.28 -17.54
N LYS A 176 9.39 -10.84 -18.57
CA LYS A 176 9.22 -10.36 -19.95
C LYS A 176 7.78 -10.54 -20.45
N ALA A 177 7.17 -11.69 -20.19
CA ALA A 177 5.77 -11.92 -20.53
C ALA A 177 4.86 -10.86 -19.88
N THR A 178 5.03 -10.60 -18.58
CA THR A 178 4.29 -9.52 -17.88
C THR A 178 4.52 -8.15 -18.53
N TRP A 179 5.75 -7.83 -18.93
CA TRP A 179 6.08 -6.53 -19.52
C TRP A 179 5.54 -6.34 -20.93
N ASP A 180 5.47 -7.42 -21.72
CA ASP A 180 5.02 -7.40 -23.11
C ASP A 180 3.50 -7.49 -23.23
N THR A 181 2.81 -8.05 -22.22
CA THR A 181 1.33 -8.02 -22.14
C THR A 181 0.81 -6.57 -22.13
N PRO A 182 -0.20 -6.23 -22.97
CA PRO A 182 -0.79 -4.89 -23.03
C PRO A 182 -1.31 -4.40 -21.68
N PHE A 183 -1.31 -3.07 -21.50
CA PHE A 183 -1.84 -2.44 -20.28
C PHE A 183 -3.32 -2.76 -20.06
N GLU A 184 -4.12 -2.76 -21.13
CA GLU A 184 -5.56 -3.08 -21.12
C GLU A 184 -5.84 -4.46 -20.52
N GLU A 185 -5.06 -5.47 -20.89
CA GLU A 185 -5.23 -6.84 -20.40
C GLU A 185 -4.93 -6.92 -18.89
N HIS A 186 -3.82 -6.34 -18.45
CA HIS A 186 -3.50 -6.27 -17.02
C HIS A 186 -4.55 -5.49 -16.24
N PHE A 187 -4.99 -4.36 -16.78
CA PHE A 187 -6.02 -3.52 -16.16
C PHE A 187 -7.31 -4.30 -15.98
N LEU A 188 -7.79 -4.99 -17.02
CA LEU A 188 -8.98 -5.83 -16.94
C LEU A 188 -8.85 -6.95 -15.91
N ASN A 189 -7.68 -7.61 -15.85
CA ASN A 189 -7.40 -8.64 -14.84
C ASN A 189 -7.51 -8.08 -13.41
N PHE A 190 -6.93 -6.91 -13.15
CA PHE A 190 -7.04 -6.28 -11.83
C PHE A 190 -8.41 -5.68 -11.54
N VAL A 191 -9.17 -5.25 -12.55
CA VAL A 191 -10.59 -4.87 -12.36
C VAL A 191 -11.39 -6.08 -11.89
N ASN A 192 -11.19 -7.26 -12.50
CA ASN A 192 -11.85 -8.49 -12.09
C ASN A 192 -11.46 -8.89 -10.67
N GLU A 193 -10.17 -8.79 -10.32
CA GLU A 193 -9.69 -9.03 -8.95
C GLU A 193 -10.32 -8.04 -7.95
N ALA A 194 -10.30 -6.73 -8.27
CA ALA A 194 -10.83 -5.68 -7.42
C ALA A 194 -12.31 -5.88 -7.14
N ASN A 195 -13.11 -6.11 -8.19
CA ASN A 195 -14.52 -6.47 -8.06
C ASN A 195 -14.69 -7.70 -7.18
N GLY A 196 -13.89 -8.75 -7.38
CA GLY A 196 -13.89 -9.96 -6.55
C GLY A 196 -13.58 -9.73 -5.07
N CYS A 197 -12.88 -8.64 -4.75
CA CYS A 197 -12.53 -8.25 -3.39
C CYS A 197 -13.56 -7.34 -2.70
N VAL A 198 -14.58 -6.84 -3.41
CA VAL A 198 -15.59 -5.96 -2.78
C VAL A 198 -16.58 -6.78 -1.97
N PHE A 199 -16.67 -6.53 -0.68
CA PHE A 199 -17.69 -7.10 0.19
C PHE A 199 -17.96 -6.23 1.41
N SER A 200 -19.14 -6.39 2.01
CA SER A 200 -19.44 -5.82 3.32
C SER A 200 -19.23 -6.86 4.43
N ASN A 201 -18.60 -6.43 5.52
CA ASN A 201 -18.57 -7.19 6.78
C ASN A 201 -19.61 -6.68 7.80
N GLY A 202 -20.55 -5.83 7.35
CA GLY A 202 -21.56 -5.20 8.21
C GLY A 202 -21.00 -4.17 9.19
N LYS A 203 -19.75 -3.70 9.02
CA LYS A 203 -19.13 -2.66 9.84
C LYS A 203 -18.90 -1.40 9.01
N LYS A 204 -18.97 -0.24 9.66
CA LYS A 204 -18.61 1.06 9.06
C LYS A 204 -17.08 1.21 9.01
N ASN A 205 -16.46 0.55 8.03
CA ASN A 205 -15.04 0.70 7.73
C ASN A 205 -14.79 2.09 7.13
N LYS A 206 -13.57 2.62 7.26
CA LYS A 206 -13.22 3.96 6.76
C LYS A 206 -11.77 4.02 6.32
N ALA A 207 -11.50 4.65 5.19
CA ALA A 207 -10.17 5.00 4.73
C ALA A 207 -9.87 6.47 5.02
N LEU A 208 -8.65 6.76 5.44
CA LEU A 208 -8.13 8.08 5.78
C LEU A 208 -6.88 8.36 4.95
N ASN A 209 -6.65 9.64 4.65
CA ASN A 209 -5.44 10.12 3.99
C ASN A 209 -4.80 11.22 4.83
N LEU A 210 -4.17 10.84 5.93
CA LEU A 210 -3.63 11.77 6.91
C LEU A 210 -2.19 11.40 7.28
N ASP A 211 -1.44 12.39 7.78
CA ASP A 211 -0.29 12.08 8.62
C ASP A 211 -0.80 11.35 9.86
N VAL A 212 -0.07 10.31 10.28
CA VAL A 212 -0.46 9.47 11.42
C VAL A 212 -0.68 10.29 12.70
N PHE A 213 0.02 11.41 12.86
CA PHE A 213 -0.11 12.28 14.04
C PHE A 213 -1.40 13.10 14.04
N ASP A 214 -2.03 13.28 12.87
CA ASP A 214 -3.27 14.04 12.68
C ASP A 214 -4.52 13.15 12.74
N ILE A 215 -4.37 11.83 12.89
CA ILE A 215 -5.50 10.91 12.99
C ILE A 215 -6.26 11.15 14.31
N GLU A 216 -7.56 11.34 14.23
CA GLU A 216 -8.45 11.45 15.38
C GLU A 216 -9.37 10.23 15.50
N GLY A 217 -9.74 9.91 16.74
CA GLY A 217 -10.69 8.85 17.07
C GLY A 217 -10.11 7.80 18.02
N ASP A 218 -11.01 7.00 18.58
CA ASP A 218 -10.70 5.91 19.49
C ASP A 218 -10.67 4.59 18.73
N PHE A 219 -9.66 3.77 19.03
CA PHE A 219 -9.45 2.46 18.41
C PHE A 219 -9.12 1.45 19.50
N ASP A 220 -9.67 0.24 19.39
CA ASP A 220 -9.32 -0.82 20.35
C ASP A 220 -7.90 -1.33 20.08
N LEU A 221 -7.47 -1.38 18.81
CA LEU A 221 -6.14 -1.81 18.40
C LEU A 221 -5.56 -0.87 17.34
N VAL A 222 -4.27 -0.54 17.45
CA VAL A 222 -3.52 0.17 16.40
C VAL A 222 -2.39 -0.70 15.87
N TYR A 223 -2.49 -1.05 14.59
CA TYR A 223 -1.45 -1.75 13.85
C TYR A 223 -0.51 -0.75 13.17
N ILE A 224 0.78 -0.88 13.41
CA ILE A 224 1.83 0.05 13.01
C ILE A 224 2.86 -0.70 12.16
N ASP A 225 2.98 -0.33 10.89
CA ASP A 225 3.98 -0.85 9.95
C ASP A 225 4.68 0.33 9.26
N THR A 226 5.43 1.09 10.06
CA THR A 226 6.12 2.30 9.59
C THR A 226 7.16 1.97 8.52
N PRO A 227 7.50 2.93 7.64
CA PRO A 227 8.76 2.85 6.90
C PRO A 227 9.93 2.69 7.89
N TYR A 228 10.88 1.82 7.56
CA TYR A 228 12.01 1.52 8.43
C TYR A 228 13.33 2.00 7.82
N ILE A 229 14.31 2.22 8.70
CA ILE A 229 15.69 2.53 8.34
C ILE A 229 16.50 1.27 8.60
N SER A 230 17.18 0.74 7.59
CA SER A 230 18.03 -0.44 7.77
C SER A 230 19.23 -0.13 8.67
N ARG A 231 19.94 -1.16 9.14
CA ARG A 231 21.15 -1.02 9.95
C ARG A 231 22.24 -0.19 9.27
N GLU A 232 22.28 -0.19 7.93
CA GLU A 232 23.18 0.62 7.10
C GLU A 232 22.76 2.10 7.04
N GLY A 233 21.65 2.47 7.68
CA GLY A 233 21.14 3.84 7.71
C GLY A 233 20.32 4.25 6.48
N VAL A 234 19.93 3.29 5.63
CA VAL A 234 19.14 3.55 4.42
C VAL A 234 17.66 3.47 4.79
N GLY A 235 16.95 4.60 4.67
CA GLY A 235 15.50 4.68 4.87
C GLY A 235 14.73 4.24 3.64
N VAL A 236 13.61 3.54 3.86
CA VAL A 236 12.64 3.23 2.81
C VAL A 236 11.71 4.42 2.60
N ASP A 237 11.90 5.16 1.50
CA ASP A 237 11.04 6.28 1.14
C ASP A 237 9.99 5.86 0.11
N TYR A 238 8.76 5.64 0.57
CA TYR A 238 7.65 5.21 -0.27
C TYR A 238 7.20 6.27 -1.29
N MET A 239 7.40 7.57 -1.00
CA MET A 239 7.14 8.62 -1.97
C MET A 239 8.13 8.49 -3.15
N GLU A 240 9.43 8.33 -2.90
CA GLU A 240 10.41 8.07 -3.98
C GLU A 240 10.10 6.79 -4.78
N PHE A 241 9.54 5.77 -4.14
CA PHE A 241 9.23 4.50 -4.80
C PHE A 241 7.99 4.54 -5.67
N TYR A 242 6.95 5.27 -5.26
CA TYR A 242 5.62 5.24 -5.88
C TYR A 242 5.09 6.61 -6.30
N HIS A 243 5.94 7.64 -6.37
CA HIS A 243 5.54 8.99 -6.78
C HIS A 243 4.78 9.03 -8.12
N PHE A 244 5.03 8.10 -9.04
CA PHE A 244 4.29 8.05 -10.29
C PHE A 244 2.79 7.78 -10.06
N LEU A 245 2.46 6.89 -9.12
CA LEU A 245 1.06 6.60 -8.74
C LEU A 245 0.44 7.79 -8.02
N GLU A 246 1.21 8.46 -7.16
CA GLU A 246 0.80 9.71 -6.50
C GLU A 246 0.55 10.83 -7.51
N GLY A 247 1.33 10.87 -8.59
CA GLY A 247 1.15 11.77 -9.71
C GLY A 247 -0.12 11.50 -10.50
N ILE A 248 -0.42 10.23 -10.79
CA ILE A 248 -1.66 9.80 -11.46
C ILE A 248 -2.90 10.35 -10.74
N VAL A 249 -3.00 10.18 -9.42
CA VAL A 249 -4.16 10.67 -8.64
C VAL A 249 -4.19 12.19 -8.43
N ASN A 250 -3.13 12.88 -8.84
CA ASN A 250 -3.02 14.34 -8.81
C ASN A 250 -2.76 14.90 -10.22
N TYR A 251 -3.27 14.23 -11.26
CA TYR A 251 -2.97 14.49 -12.67
C TYR A 251 -2.97 15.98 -13.04
N GLN A 252 -4.01 16.72 -12.63
CA GLN A 252 -4.17 18.15 -12.95
C GLN A 252 -3.10 19.06 -12.33
N LYS A 253 -2.52 18.67 -11.19
CA LYS A 253 -1.47 19.41 -10.47
C LYS A 253 -0.08 18.82 -10.69
N TRP A 254 0.02 17.66 -11.35
CA TRP A 254 1.24 16.86 -11.40
C TRP A 254 2.42 17.63 -12.01
N LYS A 255 2.18 18.43 -13.06
CA LYS A 255 3.19 19.29 -13.68
C LYS A 255 3.95 20.16 -12.67
N ASP A 256 3.28 20.68 -11.64
CA ASP A 256 3.89 21.62 -10.69
C ASP A 256 4.65 20.86 -9.57
N MET A 257 4.28 19.61 -9.34
CA MET A 257 4.86 18.72 -8.34
C MET A 257 6.22 18.13 -8.78
N ILE A 258 6.50 18.06 -10.09
CA ILE A 258 7.69 17.36 -10.63
C ILE A 258 9.00 18.14 -10.41
N ASP A 259 10.02 17.44 -9.93
CA ASP A 259 11.43 17.86 -10.01
C ASP A 259 11.99 17.57 -11.41
N TYR A 260 11.86 18.53 -12.31
CA TYR A 260 12.34 18.41 -13.69
C TYR A 260 13.85 18.27 -13.82
N ARG A 261 14.64 18.49 -12.75
CA ARG A 261 16.09 18.22 -12.76
C ARG A 261 16.41 16.74 -12.54
N SER A 262 15.47 15.96 -12.01
CA SER A 262 15.65 14.53 -11.79
C SER A 262 15.53 13.73 -13.10
N LYS A 263 16.37 12.68 -13.24
CA LYS A 263 16.38 11.83 -14.44
C LYS A 263 15.08 11.04 -14.67
N HIS A 264 14.32 10.81 -13.60
CA HIS A 264 13.09 10.03 -13.63
C HIS A 264 11.86 10.87 -13.27
N ARG A 265 11.95 12.22 -13.30
CA ARG A 265 10.81 13.12 -13.07
C ARG A 265 10.05 12.84 -11.77
N ARG A 266 10.79 12.64 -10.68
CA ARG A 266 10.18 12.42 -9.35
C ARG A 266 9.34 13.59 -8.88
N ILE A 267 8.41 13.33 -7.98
CA ILE A 267 7.70 14.37 -7.24
C ILE A 267 8.62 14.97 -6.15
N LYS A 268 8.64 16.31 -6.07
CA LYS A 268 9.30 17.05 -4.99
C LYS A 268 8.63 16.72 -3.67
N HIS A 269 9.40 16.32 -2.67
CA HIS A 269 8.91 16.13 -1.31
C HIS A 269 10.03 16.35 -0.30
N ASN A 270 9.64 16.59 0.95
CA ASN A 270 10.56 16.66 2.07
C ASN A 270 10.88 15.24 2.56
N LYS A 271 12.09 15.05 3.07
CA LYS A 271 12.47 13.78 3.67
C LYS A 271 11.55 13.44 4.86
N PRO A 272 10.84 12.31 4.85
CA PRO A 272 9.91 11.97 5.92
C PRO A 272 10.66 11.66 7.22
N VAL A 273 10.02 11.93 8.36
CA VAL A 273 10.58 11.66 9.69
C VAL A 273 10.96 10.17 9.86
N TRP A 274 10.18 9.29 9.23
CA TRP A 274 10.38 7.84 9.20
C TRP A 274 11.68 7.40 8.50
N CYS A 275 12.31 8.29 7.73
CA CYS A 275 13.60 8.07 7.07
C CYS A 275 14.77 8.82 7.73
N ASP A 276 14.53 9.53 8.85
CA ASP A 276 15.54 10.32 9.56
C ASP A 276 15.97 9.64 10.87
N LYS A 277 17.17 9.04 10.85
CA LYS A 277 17.75 8.32 12.00
C LYS A 277 17.86 9.17 13.28
N ASN A 278 17.95 10.49 13.14
CA ASN A 278 18.07 11.40 14.28
C ASN A 278 16.70 11.72 14.91
N LYS A 279 15.61 11.54 14.16
CA LYS A 279 14.25 11.88 14.59
C LYS A 279 13.38 10.65 14.85
N ILE A 280 13.76 9.48 14.33
CA ILE A 280 12.95 8.26 14.36
C ILE A 280 12.57 7.83 15.78
N TYR A 281 13.48 7.96 16.75
CA TYR A 281 13.20 7.63 18.16
C TYR A 281 12.10 8.53 18.74
N THR A 282 12.18 9.83 18.48
CA THR A 282 11.18 10.82 18.91
C THR A 282 9.84 10.57 18.20
N ALA A 283 9.86 10.20 16.93
CA ALA A 283 8.66 9.86 16.17
C ALA A 283 7.93 8.65 16.75
N PHE A 284 8.65 7.56 17.06
CA PHE A 284 8.05 6.40 17.72
C PHE A 284 7.51 6.73 19.11
N ASN A 285 8.22 7.55 19.91
CA ASN A 285 7.72 7.96 21.23
C ASN A 285 6.38 8.71 21.12
N LYS A 286 6.30 9.71 20.22
CA LYS A 286 5.07 10.46 19.97
C LYS A 286 3.94 9.55 19.44
N LEU A 287 4.28 8.59 18.59
CA LEU A 287 3.30 7.66 18.02
C LEU A 287 2.69 6.76 19.09
N PHE A 288 3.52 6.18 19.96
CA PHE A 288 3.04 5.32 21.05
C PHE A 288 2.26 6.11 22.12
N GLU A 289 2.69 7.33 22.42
CA GLU A 289 1.95 8.25 23.30
C GLU A 289 0.55 8.56 22.75
N LYS A 290 0.47 8.91 21.46
CA LYS A 290 -0.79 9.26 20.80
C LYS A 290 -1.82 8.14 20.88
N PHE A 291 -1.40 6.90 20.76
CA PHE A 291 -2.27 5.72 20.74
C PHE A 291 -2.16 4.87 22.01
N GLN A 292 -1.74 5.48 23.13
CA GLN A 292 -1.50 4.76 24.38
C GLN A 292 -2.75 4.09 24.97
N ASP A 293 -3.95 4.56 24.62
CA ASP A 293 -5.23 4.00 25.10
C ASP A 293 -5.68 2.77 24.31
N ALA A 294 -5.03 2.45 23.19
CA ALA A 294 -5.33 1.30 22.35
C ALA A 294 -4.29 0.19 22.54
N SER A 295 -4.61 -1.09 22.29
CA SER A 295 -3.57 -2.12 22.16
C SER A 295 -2.67 -1.79 20.96
N ILE A 296 -1.36 -1.75 21.14
CA ILE A 296 -0.41 -1.35 20.09
C ILE A 296 0.26 -2.59 19.52
N VAL A 297 0.20 -2.77 18.20
CA VAL A 297 0.91 -3.85 17.49
C VAL A 297 1.85 -3.26 16.45
N VAL A 298 3.15 -3.40 16.67
CA VAL A 298 4.18 -2.88 15.75
C VAL A 298 4.78 -4.01 14.93
N SER A 299 4.58 -3.98 13.62
CA SER A 299 5.32 -4.81 12.66
C SER A 299 6.64 -4.13 12.34
N TYR A 300 7.74 -4.87 12.48
CA TYR A 300 9.05 -4.29 12.33
C TYR A 300 10.10 -5.32 11.92
N ARG A 301 11.18 -4.86 11.32
CA ARG A 301 12.33 -5.70 10.99
C ARG A 301 13.39 -5.66 12.06
N SER A 302 13.96 -6.81 12.39
CA SER A 302 14.98 -6.93 13.43
C SER A 302 16.28 -6.16 13.13
N ASP A 303 16.54 -5.85 11.86
CA ASP A 303 17.68 -5.04 11.40
C ASP A 303 17.40 -3.53 11.34
N GLY A 304 16.22 -3.08 11.79
CA GLY A 304 15.82 -1.68 11.73
C GLY A 304 16.48 -0.77 12.77
N ILE A 305 16.42 0.54 12.51
CA ILE A 305 16.77 1.62 13.43
C ILE A 305 15.49 2.44 13.71
N PRO A 306 14.98 2.47 14.97
CA PRO A 306 15.55 1.92 16.21
C PRO A 306 15.60 0.39 16.25
N SER A 307 16.48 -0.16 17.09
CA SER A 307 16.51 -1.60 17.37
C SER A 307 15.24 -2.06 18.09
N ILE A 308 14.92 -3.35 18.00
CA ILE A 308 13.79 -3.98 18.72
C ILE A 308 13.82 -3.67 20.22
N GLU A 309 14.97 -3.79 20.88
CA GLU A 309 15.11 -3.45 22.30
C GLU A 309 14.87 -1.96 22.59
N SER A 310 15.26 -1.08 21.67
CA SER A 310 14.96 0.35 21.81
C SER A 310 13.46 0.61 21.66
N LEU A 311 12.79 -0.01 20.69
CA LEU A 311 11.34 0.11 20.51
C LEU A 311 10.59 -0.43 21.73
N LYS A 312 10.97 -1.60 22.26
CA LYS A 312 10.40 -2.17 23.48
C LYS A 312 10.54 -1.22 24.67
N ARG A 313 11.70 -0.59 24.84
CA ARG A 313 11.94 0.38 25.91
C ARG A 313 11.08 1.65 25.77
N ILE A 314 10.84 2.12 24.56
CA ILE A 314 9.93 3.26 24.32
C ILE A 314 8.48 2.83 24.60
N LEU A 315 8.05 1.68 24.07
CA LEU A 315 6.68 1.16 24.22
C LEU A 315 6.33 0.89 25.69
N LYS A 316 7.27 0.38 26.49
CA LYS A 316 7.11 0.16 27.95
C LYS A 316 6.83 1.42 28.76
N ARG A 317 7.00 2.62 28.19
CA ARG A 317 6.60 3.87 28.85
C ARG A 317 5.09 4.08 28.87
N TYR A 318 4.40 3.46 27.92
CA TYR A 318 2.97 3.65 27.67
C TYR A 318 2.17 2.36 27.87
N LYS A 319 2.81 1.19 27.78
CA LYS A 319 2.17 -0.12 27.94
C LYS A 319 2.80 -0.96 29.04
N PRO A 320 2.01 -1.48 30.01
CA PRO A 320 2.53 -2.28 31.11
C PRO A 320 3.08 -3.63 30.64
N VAL A 321 2.47 -4.22 29.61
CA VAL A 321 2.89 -5.50 29.03
C VAL A 321 3.42 -5.27 27.62
N VAL A 322 4.66 -5.71 27.36
CA VAL A 322 5.24 -5.71 26.01
C VAL A 322 5.74 -7.11 25.67
N ARG A 323 5.10 -7.74 24.69
CA ARG A 323 5.46 -9.06 24.15
C ARG A 323 6.11 -8.91 22.79
N GLU A 324 7.04 -9.79 22.49
CA GLU A 324 7.72 -9.87 21.20
C GLU A 324 7.41 -11.23 20.57
N VAL A 325 7.04 -11.24 19.29
CA VAL A 325 6.80 -12.45 18.51
C VAL A 325 7.64 -12.36 17.25
N ARG A 326 8.43 -13.39 16.93
CA ARG A 326 9.26 -13.43 15.72
C ARG A 326 8.68 -14.36 14.68
N TYR A 327 8.76 -13.95 13.42
CA TYR A 327 8.33 -14.76 12.30
C TYR A 327 9.37 -15.87 12.04
N GLY A 328 8.95 -17.14 12.07
CA GLY A 328 9.83 -18.28 11.83
C GLY A 328 10.16 -19.15 13.05
N ASP A 329 9.75 -18.75 14.26
CA ASP A 329 9.93 -19.57 15.48
C ASP A 329 9.07 -20.88 15.47
N TYR A 330 8.21 -21.06 14.47
CA TYR A 330 7.56 -22.33 14.14
C TYR A 330 8.44 -23.16 13.18
N LYS A 331 9.45 -23.84 13.74
CA LYS A 331 10.17 -25.03 13.22
C LYS A 331 10.84 -24.98 11.81
N TYR A 332 12.17 -25.11 11.89
CA TYR A 332 13.17 -25.72 10.99
C TYR A 332 13.92 -24.86 9.94
N VAL A 333 15.26 -25.01 10.06
CA VAL A 333 16.37 -24.79 9.10
C VAL A 333 17.04 -23.41 9.11
N LEU A 334 18.19 -23.38 9.81
CA LEU A 334 19.47 -22.74 9.44
C LEU A 334 19.37 -21.60 8.40
N SER A 335 19.32 -20.35 8.88
CA SER A 335 19.83 -19.21 8.11
C SER A 335 20.93 -18.52 8.92
N ASN A 336 22.13 -18.44 8.37
CA ASN A 336 23.33 -17.93 9.04
C ASN A 336 23.51 -16.40 8.92
N ASN A 337 22.44 -15.66 8.62
CA ASN A 337 22.25 -14.20 8.76
C ASN A 337 21.04 -13.82 7.89
N SER A 338 19.94 -13.35 8.48
CA SER A 338 18.94 -12.59 7.72
C SER A 338 18.05 -11.81 8.68
N SER A 339 17.65 -10.59 8.28
CA SER A 339 16.64 -9.81 8.99
C SER A 339 15.37 -10.63 9.17
N GLU A 340 14.80 -10.59 10.37
CA GLU A 340 13.57 -11.28 10.74
C GLU A 340 12.43 -10.27 10.84
N GLU A 341 11.22 -10.69 10.48
CA GLU A 341 10.01 -9.93 10.80
C GLU A 341 9.65 -10.17 12.27
N CYS A 342 9.32 -9.10 12.98
CA CYS A 342 9.00 -9.09 14.41
C CYS A 342 7.69 -8.33 14.63
N LEU A 343 6.89 -8.81 15.58
CA LEU A 343 5.75 -8.09 16.13
C LEU A 343 6.05 -7.71 17.58
N LEU A 344 5.84 -6.44 17.92
CA LEU A 344 5.80 -5.96 19.29
C LEU A 344 4.36 -5.67 19.68
N LEU A 345 3.87 -6.36 20.71
CA LEU A 345 2.52 -6.23 21.23
C LEU A 345 2.59 -5.48 22.55
N GLY A 346 2.16 -4.23 22.57
CA GLY A 346 1.98 -3.40 23.76
C GLY A 346 0.53 -3.48 24.23
N LEU A 347 0.31 -4.11 25.38
CA LEU A 347 -1.00 -4.48 25.90
C LEU A 347 -1.23 -3.90 27.29
N ASP A 348 -2.50 -3.73 27.65
CA ASP A 348 -2.92 -3.39 29.01
C ASP A 348 -2.98 -4.66 29.88
N GLU A 349 -2.94 -4.51 31.21
CA GLU A 349 -2.83 -5.65 32.14
C GLU A 349 -3.94 -6.71 31.98
N SER A 350 -5.15 -6.28 31.59
CA SER A 350 -6.30 -7.17 31.37
C SER A 350 -6.19 -8.05 30.11
N GLU A 351 -5.26 -7.74 29.21
CA GLU A 351 -5.03 -8.45 27.94
C GLU A 351 -3.70 -9.23 27.91
N GLY A 352 -2.96 -9.15 29.00
CA GLY A 352 -1.54 -9.47 29.10
C GLY A 352 -1.16 -10.91 29.35
#